data_AF-A0A369QLT4-F1
#
_entry.id   AF-A0A369QLT4-F1
#
_cell.length_a   1.000
_cell.length_b   1.000
_cell.length_c   1.000
_cell.angle_alpha   90.00
_cell.angle_beta   90.00
_cell.angle_gamma   90.00
#
_symmetry.space_group_name_H-M   'P 1'
#
loop_
_entity.id
_entity.type
_entity.pdbx_description
1 polymer ?
#
loop_
_entity_poly.entity_id
_entity_poly.type
_entity_poly.pdbx_seq_one_letter_code
_entity_poly.pdbx_strand_id
1 'polypeptide(L)'
;MHPFSVYLPFFKFFYFRPKKSNTEQLAILSGNVCENYFVICTVHNNYYFLRQLTVALPTELVGTRINACFSQEKDELIISFGPNHLADTFTIKAILTANFSSLYFPSYFTRAKNNSINLFPEIIEEEVLEIVQHQNERSFYLALSNHKALLFKLFGNRSNIIYFEQEQAKALFHKKFPKDIELHLTHLHRQLMPDKADFLKNRPAPEKVYPTFGDLPGLYLKNKGYDAATSEQKWELIQEVKISLENPSAYYLVKLNNQTRLSLLPLGDIKNQFDSPVMALKEFVPAYLAEAGFERNYKQASQNLQRQQQHAELVIRQIQKRLKALQTEASYAQTADVIMANLTNIPERAEEVLLYDFYQDKERLFKLKATETPQRFAERLYKKSKNQQIEVHQLQERLKQKEEEYLEAEILLQELSTIQDNKTLKVF
;
A
#
# COMPACT_ATOMS: atom_id res chain seq x y z
N MET A 1 -48.01 10.74 -35.81
CA MET A 1 -47.99 11.49 -34.54
C MET A 1 -47.59 10.52 -33.42
N HIS A 2 -46.30 10.47 -33.13
CA HIS A 2 -45.70 9.63 -32.08
C HIS A 2 -45.10 10.57 -31.03
N PRO A 3 -45.34 10.38 -29.72
CA PRO A 3 -44.56 11.06 -28.71
C PRO A 3 -43.31 10.24 -28.38
N PHE A 4 -42.16 10.85 -28.62
CA PHE A 4 -40.84 10.35 -28.24
C PHE A 4 -40.68 10.39 -26.71
N SER A 5 -40.40 9.23 -26.13
CA SER A 5 -39.96 9.07 -24.75
C SER A 5 -38.47 9.40 -24.64
N VAL A 6 -38.12 10.49 -23.97
CA VAL A 6 -36.73 10.85 -23.68
C VAL A 6 -36.26 10.07 -22.44
N TYR A 7 -35.44 9.05 -22.67
CA TYR A 7 -34.67 8.37 -21.64
C TYR A 7 -33.45 9.23 -21.25
N LEU A 8 -33.41 9.78 -20.03
CA LEU A 8 -32.18 10.26 -19.41
C LEU A 8 -31.45 9.07 -18.74
N PRO A 9 -30.15 8.84 -18.98
CA PRO A 9 -29.39 7.86 -18.22
C PRO A 9 -28.97 8.46 -16.87
N PHE A 10 -29.54 7.95 -15.79
CA PHE A 10 -29.06 8.15 -14.41
C PHE A 10 -27.65 7.57 -14.28
N PHE A 11 -26.62 8.42 -14.26
CA PHE A 11 -25.26 8.03 -13.84
C PHE A 11 -25.23 7.85 -12.32
N LYS A 12 -25.50 6.63 -11.87
CA LYS A 12 -25.37 6.21 -10.47
C LYS A 12 -23.88 5.94 -10.17
N PHE A 13 -23.18 6.90 -9.59
CA PHE A 13 -21.88 6.65 -8.95
C PHE A 13 -22.13 5.87 -7.65
N PHE A 14 -22.04 4.54 -7.72
CA PHE A 14 -22.04 3.70 -6.54
C PHE A 14 -20.70 3.83 -5.80
N TYR A 15 -20.74 4.38 -4.58
CA TYR A 15 -19.79 4.02 -3.54
C TYR A 15 -19.98 2.54 -3.21
N PHE A 16 -19.16 1.68 -3.80
CA PHE A 16 -19.14 0.26 -3.49
C PHE A 16 -18.37 0.03 -2.18
N ARG A 17 -19.11 -0.27 -1.10
CA ARG A 17 -18.57 -1.07 0.02
C ARG A 17 -18.57 -2.55 -0.42
N PRO A 18 -17.51 -3.34 -0.20
CA PRO A 18 -17.58 -4.78 -0.45
C PRO A 18 -18.54 -5.45 0.55
N LYS A 19 -19.33 -6.41 0.06
CA LYS A 19 -20.22 -7.27 0.87
C LYS A 19 -19.37 -8.10 1.84
N LYS A 20 -19.74 -8.12 3.12
CA LYS A 20 -19.22 -9.06 4.12
C LYS A 20 -19.64 -10.48 3.75
N SER A 21 -18.71 -11.43 3.65
CA SER A 21 -18.99 -12.87 3.57
C SER A 21 -19.02 -13.47 4.98
N ASN A 22 -19.85 -14.50 5.18
CA ASN A 22 -20.12 -15.19 6.45
C ASN A 22 -18.91 -15.88 7.13
N THR A 23 -17.69 -15.70 6.63
CA THR A 23 -16.46 -16.26 7.20
C THR A 23 -15.88 -15.43 8.36
N GLU A 24 -16.36 -14.19 8.58
CA GLU A 24 -15.87 -13.31 9.67
C GLU A 24 -16.46 -13.63 11.06
N GLN A 25 -17.52 -14.44 11.17
CA GLN A 25 -18.15 -14.73 12.47
C GLN A 25 -17.37 -15.73 13.33
N LEU A 26 -16.39 -16.45 12.78
CA LEU A 26 -15.57 -17.42 13.53
C LEU A 26 -14.24 -16.85 14.05
N ALA A 27 -13.86 -15.62 13.67
CA ALA A 27 -12.61 -15.00 14.09
C ALA A 27 -12.66 -14.28 15.45
N ILE A 28 -13.83 -14.23 16.10
CA ILE A 28 -14.04 -13.48 17.35
C ILE A 28 -13.49 -14.23 18.59
N LEU A 29 -13.05 -15.48 18.46
CA LEU A 29 -12.55 -16.30 19.59
C LEU A 29 -11.04 -16.56 19.62
N SER A 30 -10.26 -16.03 18.68
CA SER A 30 -8.80 -16.11 18.72
C SER A 30 -8.20 -14.73 18.56
N GLY A 31 -7.63 -14.18 19.64
CA GLY A 31 -7.10 -12.82 19.76
C GLY A 31 -5.91 -12.50 18.86
N ASN A 32 -6.12 -12.51 17.54
CA ASN A 32 -5.22 -11.95 16.55
C ASN A 32 -5.89 -10.72 15.95
N VAL A 33 -5.41 -9.55 16.35
CA VAL A 33 -5.77 -8.26 15.74
C VAL A 33 -5.17 -8.24 14.35
N CYS A 34 -5.93 -8.68 13.34
CA CYS A 34 -5.62 -8.36 11.96
C CYS A 34 -5.94 -6.87 11.74
N GLU A 35 -4.90 -6.03 11.77
CA GLU A 35 -4.91 -4.68 11.22
C GLU A 35 -5.23 -4.76 9.72
N ASN A 36 -6.52 -4.77 9.40
CA ASN A 36 -6.99 -4.60 8.04
C ASN A 36 -6.73 -3.15 7.62
N TYR A 37 -5.61 -2.97 6.92
CA TYR A 37 -5.24 -1.77 6.17
C TYR A 37 -6.40 -1.33 5.27
N PHE A 38 -7.18 -0.37 5.75
CA PHE A 38 -7.79 0.59 4.86
C PHE A 38 -6.62 1.33 4.20
N VAL A 39 -6.35 1.05 2.94
CA VAL A 39 -5.61 1.98 2.08
C VAL A 39 -6.52 3.18 1.91
N ILE A 40 -6.54 4.05 2.91
CA ILE A 40 -7.05 5.40 2.78
C ILE A 40 -6.08 6.05 1.82
N CYS A 41 -6.44 6.15 0.53
CA CYS A 41 -5.91 7.22 -0.30
C CYS A 41 -6.18 8.50 0.50
N THR A 42 -5.16 9.03 1.16
CA THR A 42 -5.22 10.27 1.92
C THR A 42 -5.49 11.37 0.90
N VAL A 43 -6.76 11.74 0.74
CA VAL A 43 -7.21 12.69 -0.27
C VAL A 43 -6.86 14.10 0.20
N HIS A 44 -5.62 14.51 -0.04
CA HIS A 44 -5.15 15.89 0.17
C HIS A 44 -5.63 16.83 -0.94
N ASN A 45 -5.93 16.31 -2.14
CA ASN A 45 -6.63 17.03 -3.20
C ASN A 45 -8.14 17.12 -2.92
N ASN A 46 -8.51 17.69 -1.78
CA ASN A 46 -9.89 18.02 -1.50
C ASN A 46 -10.33 19.21 -2.37
N TYR A 47 -11.59 19.25 -2.79
CA TYR A 47 -12.21 20.40 -3.45
C TYR A 47 -11.88 21.74 -2.76
N TYR A 48 -11.99 21.81 -1.42
CA TYR A 48 -11.73 23.05 -0.69
C TYR A 48 -10.27 23.48 -0.79
N PHE A 49 -9.32 22.54 -0.78
CA PHE A 49 -7.91 22.85 -0.98
C PHE A 49 -7.65 23.32 -2.41
N LEU A 50 -8.20 22.62 -3.41
CA LEU A 50 -8.07 23.01 -4.82
C LEU A 50 -8.64 24.39 -5.09
N ARG A 51 -9.77 24.75 -4.47
CA ARG A 51 -10.34 26.09 -4.55
C ARG A 51 -9.34 27.17 -4.11
N GLN A 52 -8.62 26.96 -3.02
CA GLN A 52 -7.57 27.89 -2.58
C GLN A 52 -6.38 27.89 -3.56
N LEU A 53 -5.96 26.72 -4.02
CA LEU A 53 -4.87 26.58 -4.96
C LEU A 53 -5.15 27.31 -6.29
N THR A 54 -6.35 27.16 -6.86
CA THR A 54 -6.76 27.83 -8.10
C THR A 54 -6.91 29.34 -7.97
N VAL A 55 -7.01 29.86 -6.75
CA VAL A 55 -6.97 31.31 -6.48
C VAL A 55 -5.52 31.82 -6.39
N ALA A 56 -4.59 30.99 -5.94
CA ALA A 56 -3.18 31.34 -5.83
C ALA A 56 -2.40 31.17 -7.15
N LEU A 57 -2.71 30.15 -7.95
CA LEU A 57 -1.99 29.87 -9.20
C LEU A 57 -2.03 30.98 -10.27
N PRO A 58 -3.09 31.80 -10.41
CA PRO A 58 -3.14 32.84 -11.43
C PRO A 58 -2.00 33.85 -11.33
N THR A 59 -1.48 34.15 -10.13
CA THR A 59 -0.36 35.11 -9.96
C THR A 59 0.93 34.61 -10.60
N GLU A 60 1.08 33.30 -10.77
CA GLU A 60 2.27 32.66 -11.33
C GLU A 60 2.07 32.25 -12.80
N LEU A 61 0.82 31.96 -13.20
CA LEU A 61 0.52 31.31 -14.48
C LEU A 61 -0.15 32.22 -15.52
N VAL A 62 -1.09 33.09 -15.13
CA VAL A 62 -1.88 33.83 -16.13
C VAL A 62 -0.98 34.83 -16.87
N GLY A 63 -1.09 34.83 -18.21
CA GLY A 63 -0.24 35.61 -19.11
C GLY A 63 1.12 34.98 -19.42
N THR A 64 1.46 33.85 -18.78
CA THR A 64 2.67 33.08 -19.12
C THR A 64 2.38 32.07 -20.24
N ARG A 65 3.45 31.57 -20.88
CA ARG A 65 3.38 30.54 -21.91
C ARG A 65 3.88 29.19 -21.41
N ILE A 66 3.39 28.12 -22.02
CA ILE A 66 3.85 26.75 -21.75
C ILE A 66 5.11 26.47 -22.57
N ASN A 67 6.25 26.32 -21.91
CA ASN A 67 7.54 26.05 -22.57
C ASN A 67 7.76 24.56 -22.82
N ALA A 68 7.28 23.73 -21.92
CA ALA A 68 7.51 22.30 -21.98
C ALA A 68 6.41 21.53 -21.28
N CYS A 69 6.03 20.38 -21.86
CA CYS A 69 5.15 19.39 -21.26
C CYS A 69 5.70 18.00 -21.55
N PHE A 70 6.11 17.27 -20.52
CA PHE A 70 6.78 15.98 -20.68
C PHE A 70 6.65 15.10 -19.44
N SER A 71 6.96 13.82 -19.62
CA SER A 71 7.09 12.84 -18.54
C SER A 71 8.51 12.29 -18.52
N GLN A 72 8.97 11.89 -17.33
CA GLN A 72 10.25 11.20 -17.09
C GLN A 72 10.01 9.91 -16.31
N GLU A 73 9.14 10.00 -15.30
CA GLU A 73 8.69 8.88 -14.51
C GLU A 73 7.25 8.52 -14.86
N LYS A 74 6.93 7.23 -14.71
CA LYS A 74 5.57 6.74 -14.96
C LYS A 74 4.57 7.41 -14.02
N ASP A 75 3.41 7.77 -14.58
CA ASP A 75 2.32 8.46 -13.87
C ASP A 75 2.72 9.86 -13.34
N GLU A 76 3.83 10.46 -13.82
CA GLU A 76 4.23 11.85 -13.54
C GLU A 76 4.27 12.71 -14.80
N LEU A 77 3.62 13.88 -14.76
CA LEU A 77 3.66 14.89 -15.82
C LEU A 77 4.31 16.17 -15.29
N ILE A 78 5.27 16.71 -16.01
CA ILE A 78 5.92 17.98 -15.73
C ILE A 78 5.50 19.00 -16.78
N ILE A 79 5.06 20.17 -16.33
CA ILE A 79 4.69 21.31 -17.16
C ILE A 79 5.46 22.53 -16.67
N SER A 80 6.17 23.19 -17.57
CA SER A 80 6.96 24.38 -17.26
C SER A 80 6.37 25.60 -17.97
N PHE A 81 6.24 26.69 -17.22
CA PHE A 81 5.65 27.96 -17.61
C PHE A 81 6.65 29.10 -17.46
N GLY A 82 6.55 30.15 -18.27
CA GLY A 82 7.38 31.36 -18.16
C GLY A 82 8.13 31.69 -19.46
N PRO A 83 9.07 32.65 -19.46
CA PRO A 83 9.88 32.94 -20.64
C PRO A 83 10.83 31.78 -20.98
N ASN A 84 11.41 31.78 -22.19
CA ASN A 84 12.35 30.73 -22.66
C ASN A 84 13.62 30.55 -21.79
N HIS A 85 13.84 31.40 -20.77
CA HIS A 85 14.96 31.29 -19.83
C HIS A 85 14.60 30.43 -18.60
N LEU A 86 15.32 29.33 -18.41
CA LEU A 86 15.10 28.32 -17.36
C LEU A 86 15.09 28.84 -15.91
N ALA A 87 15.77 29.95 -15.63
CA ALA A 87 15.92 30.48 -14.26
C ALA A 87 14.64 31.10 -13.68
N ASP A 88 13.72 31.54 -14.56
CA ASP A 88 12.48 32.25 -14.18
C ASP A 88 11.23 31.42 -14.53
N THR A 89 11.36 30.09 -14.57
CA THR A 89 10.25 29.20 -14.94
C THR A 89 9.47 28.71 -13.72
N PHE A 90 8.14 28.81 -13.77
CA PHE A 90 7.25 28.16 -12.83
C PHE A 90 6.98 26.74 -13.30
N THR A 91 7.13 25.73 -12.43
CA THR A 91 6.96 24.33 -12.81
C THR A 91 5.87 23.65 -11.99
N ILE A 92 4.97 22.96 -12.68
CA ILE A 92 3.97 22.08 -12.08
C ILE A 92 4.37 20.64 -12.37
N LYS A 93 4.63 19.87 -11.32
CA LYS A 93 4.79 18.43 -11.37
C LYS A 93 3.50 17.78 -10.87
N ALA A 94 2.74 17.18 -11.77
CA ALA A 94 1.57 16.37 -11.43
C ALA A 94 1.99 14.92 -11.22
N ILE A 95 1.90 14.44 -9.97
CA ILE A 95 2.14 13.05 -9.59
C ILE A 95 0.79 12.38 -9.51
N LEU A 96 0.52 11.37 -10.35
CA LEU A 96 -0.80 10.75 -10.51
C LEU A 96 -0.78 9.23 -10.32
N THR A 97 0.10 8.75 -9.43
CA THR A 97 0.21 7.31 -9.13
C THR A 97 -1.07 6.76 -8.49
N ALA A 98 -1.24 5.44 -8.50
CA ALA A 98 -2.43 4.78 -7.93
C ALA A 98 -2.61 5.04 -6.43
N ASN A 99 -1.51 5.18 -5.68
CA ASN A 99 -1.51 5.32 -4.22
C ASN A 99 -1.36 6.78 -3.77
N PHE A 100 -0.89 7.66 -4.65
CA PHE A 100 -0.67 9.06 -4.35
C PHE A 100 -0.90 9.92 -5.60
N SER A 101 -1.84 10.86 -5.49
CA SER A 101 -2.10 11.84 -6.54
C SER A 101 -2.01 13.23 -5.93
N SER A 102 -1.06 14.07 -6.38
CA SER A 102 -0.83 15.44 -5.92
C SER A 102 -0.25 16.32 -7.03
N LEU A 103 -0.35 17.64 -6.85
CA LEU A 103 0.48 18.61 -7.55
C LEU A 103 1.66 18.99 -6.66
N TYR A 104 2.82 19.24 -7.28
CA TYR A 104 4.05 19.67 -6.63
C TYR A 104 4.69 20.81 -7.43
N PHE A 105 5.23 21.79 -6.71
CA PHE A 105 5.76 23.04 -7.26
C PHE A 105 7.24 23.19 -6.86
N PRO A 106 8.17 22.51 -7.56
CA PRO A 106 9.59 22.61 -7.26
C PRO A 106 10.12 24.03 -7.57
N SER A 107 11.03 24.54 -6.74
CA SER A 107 11.73 25.80 -7.03
C SER A 107 12.66 25.71 -8.23
N TYR A 108 13.17 24.52 -8.52
CA TYR A 108 14.05 24.28 -9.64
C TYR A 108 13.82 22.88 -10.18
N PHE A 109 13.77 22.73 -11.50
CA PHE A 109 13.60 21.46 -12.15
C PHE A 109 14.57 21.34 -13.35
N THR A 110 15.41 20.31 -13.33
CA THR A 110 16.28 19.97 -14.47
C THR A 110 15.68 18.81 -15.25
N ARG A 111 15.46 19.02 -16.54
CA ARG A 111 15.05 17.95 -17.43
C ARG A 111 16.24 16.99 -17.69
N ALA A 112 16.09 15.72 -17.34
CA ALA A 112 17.00 14.66 -17.75
C ALA A 112 16.98 14.51 -19.27
N LYS A 113 18.16 14.35 -19.88
CA LYS A 113 18.32 14.22 -21.34
C LYS A 113 17.81 12.88 -21.88
N ASN A 114 17.94 11.81 -21.10
CA ASN A 114 17.50 10.46 -21.44
C ASN A 114 16.22 10.11 -20.68
N ASN A 115 15.42 9.17 -21.23
CA ASN A 115 14.18 8.67 -20.62
C ASN A 115 13.12 9.75 -20.38
N SER A 116 12.97 10.69 -21.31
CA SER A 116 11.92 11.69 -21.29
C SER A 116 11.06 11.62 -22.54
N ILE A 117 9.74 11.73 -22.39
CA ILE A 117 8.77 11.71 -23.48
C ILE A 117 7.99 13.03 -23.45
N ASN A 118 7.99 13.75 -24.56
CA ASN A 118 7.15 14.95 -24.73
C ASN A 118 5.68 14.52 -24.83
N LEU A 119 4.80 15.26 -24.15
CA LEU A 119 3.37 15.00 -24.10
C LEU A 119 2.63 16.30 -24.38
N PHE A 120 1.45 16.22 -24.99
CA PHE A 120 0.66 17.38 -25.38
C PHE A 120 1.49 18.42 -26.17
N PRO A 121 2.18 18.06 -27.27
CA PRO A 121 2.93 19.03 -28.06
C PRO A 121 2.05 20.19 -28.57
N GLU A 122 0.74 20.00 -28.64
CA GLU A 122 -0.24 20.97 -29.11
C GLU A 122 -0.42 22.17 -28.18
N ILE A 123 -0.05 22.07 -26.90
CA ILE A 123 -0.21 23.17 -25.93
C ILE A 123 1.06 24.01 -25.74
N ILE A 124 2.16 23.63 -26.40
CA ILE A 124 3.44 24.35 -26.29
C ILE A 124 3.30 25.73 -26.96
N GLU A 125 3.92 26.75 -26.36
CA GLU A 125 3.81 28.18 -26.71
C GLU A 125 2.43 28.81 -26.51
N GLU A 126 1.43 28.05 -26.08
CA GLU A 126 0.11 28.60 -25.74
C GLU A 126 0.18 29.39 -24.43
N GLU A 127 -0.52 30.52 -24.42
CA GLU A 127 -0.64 31.41 -23.27
C GLU A 127 -1.74 30.92 -22.33
N VAL A 128 -1.49 30.96 -21.02
CA VAL A 128 -2.50 30.66 -20.00
C VAL A 128 -3.37 31.90 -19.80
N LEU A 129 -4.64 31.80 -20.18
CA LEU A 129 -5.60 32.90 -20.10
C LEU A 129 -6.28 32.98 -18.73
N GLU A 130 -6.69 31.82 -18.22
CA GLU A 130 -7.40 31.73 -16.94
C GLU A 130 -7.26 30.33 -16.32
N ILE A 131 -7.58 30.24 -15.03
CA ILE A 131 -7.66 29.00 -14.28
C ILE A 131 -9.08 28.87 -13.76
N VAL A 132 -9.74 27.77 -14.10
CA VAL A 132 -11.16 27.58 -13.80
C VAL A 132 -11.36 26.37 -12.91
N GLN A 133 -11.81 26.64 -11.68
CA GLN A 133 -12.17 25.62 -10.68
C GLN A 133 -13.60 25.13 -10.90
N HIS A 134 -13.77 23.81 -11.03
CA HIS A 134 -15.12 23.24 -11.08
C HIS A 134 -15.78 23.27 -9.71
N GLN A 135 -17.08 23.53 -9.67
CA GLN A 135 -17.84 23.60 -8.43
C GLN A 135 -18.01 22.21 -7.80
N ASN A 136 -17.68 22.10 -6.51
CA ASN A 136 -17.79 20.88 -5.69
C ASN A 136 -17.16 19.63 -6.31
N GLU A 137 -16.08 19.80 -7.06
CA GLU A 137 -15.41 18.69 -7.75
C GLU A 137 -13.89 18.79 -7.60
N ARG A 138 -13.21 17.64 -7.57
CA ARG A 138 -11.74 17.59 -7.43
C ARG A 138 -11.04 17.75 -8.77
N SER A 139 -11.40 18.79 -9.50
CA SER A 139 -10.84 19.11 -10.81
C SER A 139 -10.87 20.60 -11.09
N PHE A 140 -9.92 21.04 -11.91
CA PHE A 140 -9.85 22.39 -12.47
C PHE A 140 -9.19 22.31 -13.85
N TYR A 141 -9.31 23.34 -14.67
CA TYR A 141 -8.58 23.40 -15.94
C TYR A 141 -7.86 24.74 -16.11
N LEU A 142 -6.81 24.71 -16.94
CA LEU A 142 -6.18 25.91 -17.49
C LEU A 142 -6.85 26.19 -18.83
N ALA A 143 -7.46 27.36 -19.00
CA ALA A 143 -7.87 27.82 -20.33
C ALA A 143 -6.66 28.45 -21.00
N LEU A 144 -6.38 28.01 -22.22
CA LEU A 144 -5.23 28.43 -22.99
C LEU A 144 -5.69 29.24 -24.21
N SER A 145 -4.76 29.95 -24.84
CA SER A 145 -4.99 30.55 -26.15
C SER A 145 -5.42 29.51 -27.20
N ASN A 146 -5.96 29.99 -28.31
CA ASN A 146 -6.39 29.14 -29.44
C ASN A 146 -7.48 28.10 -29.10
N HIS A 147 -8.38 28.41 -28.16
CA HIS A 147 -9.48 27.54 -27.74
C HIS A 147 -9.01 26.17 -27.23
N LYS A 148 -7.84 26.14 -26.59
CA LYS A 148 -7.27 24.94 -25.96
C LYS A 148 -7.48 24.99 -24.45
N ALA A 149 -7.53 23.82 -23.83
CA ALA A 149 -7.57 23.73 -22.37
C ALA A 149 -6.85 22.48 -21.87
N LEU A 150 -6.32 22.56 -20.65
CA LEU A 150 -5.70 21.44 -19.97
C LEU A 150 -6.42 21.15 -18.65
N LEU A 151 -7.16 20.04 -18.61
CA LEU A 151 -7.95 19.61 -17.46
C LEU A 151 -7.10 18.79 -16.50
N PHE A 152 -7.06 19.20 -15.23
CA PHE A 152 -6.51 18.46 -14.10
C PHE A 152 -7.66 17.77 -13.38
N LYS A 153 -7.84 16.47 -13.64
CA LYS A 153 -8.83 15.63 -12.96
C LYS A 153 -8.14 14.88 -11.83
N LEU A 154 -8.33 15.28 -10.58
CA LEU A 154 -7.58 14.78 -9.42
C LEU A 154 -8.39 13.79 -8.56
N PHE A 155 -9.00 12.80 -9.21
CA PHE A 155 -9.92 11.84 -8.58
C PHE A 155 -9.20 10.63 -7.96
N GLY A 156 -8.21 10.88 -7.11
CA GLY A 156 -7.45 9.83 -6.41
C GLY A 156 -6.83 8.81 -7.38
N ASN A 157 -7.20 7.53 -7.26
CA ASN A 157 -6.67 6.47 -8.14
C ASN A 157 -7.17 6.55 -9.60
N ARG A 158 -8.12 7.44 -9.90
CA ARG A 158 -8.62 7.74 -11.26
C ARG A 158 -8.20 9.13 -11.73
N SER A 159 -7.16 9.69 -11.15
CA SER A 159 -6.63 10.98 -11.60
C SER A 159 -6.06 10.90 -13.01
N ASN A 160 -6.21 11.99 -13.75
CA ASN A 160 -5.78 12.12 -15.13
C ASN A 160 -5.53 13.58 -15.49
N ILE A 161 -4.77 13.81 -16.55
CA ILE A 161 -4.64 15.10 -17.22
C ILE A 161 -5.09 14.93 -18.65
N ILE A 162 -5.95 15.84 -19.11
CA ILE A 162 -6.68 15.69 -20.36
C ILE A 162 -6.55 16.99 -21.16
N TYR A 163 -6.10 16.87 -22.39
CA TYR A 163 -6.02 17.98 -23.33
C TYR A 163 -7.34 18.13 -24.08
N PHE A 164 -7.82 19.36 -24.15
CA PHE A 164 -9.02 19.77 -24.87
C PHE A 164 -8.68 20.78 -25.95
N GLU A 165 -9.39 20.68 -27.07
CA GLU A 165 -9.37 21.66 -28.16
C GLU A 165 -10.81 21.84 -28.66
N GLN A 166 -11.25 23.10 -28.76
CA GLN A 166 -12.62 23.44 -29.15
C GLN A 166 -13.66 22.68 -28.31
N GLU A 167 -13.46 22.67 -26.99
CA GLU A 167 -14.32 21.98 -26.00
C GLU A 167 -14.40 20.45 -26.11
N GLN A 168 -13.59 19.82 -26.97
CA GLN A 168 -13.52 18.36 -27.11
C GLN A 168 -12.22 17.82 -26.55
N ALA A 169 -12.29 16.75 -25.75
CA ALA A 169 -11.10 16.05 -25.28
C ALA A 169 -10.40 15.37 -26.47
N LYS A 170 -9.12 15.70 -26.69
CA LYS A 170 -8.32 15.18 -27.81
C LYS A 170 -7.26 14.18 -27.37
N ALA A 171 -6.68 14.35 -26.18
CA ALA A 171 -5.63 13.46 -25.69
C ALA A 171 -5.70 13.25 -24.17
N LEU A 172 -5.30 12.05 -23.75
CA LEU A 172 -5.28 11.62 -22.35
C LEU A 172 -3.84 11.33 -21.94
N PHE A 173 -3.44 11.81 -20.76
CA PHE A 173 -2.19 11.41 -20.14
C PHE A 173 -2.24 9.92 -19.75
N HIS A 174 -3.24 9.56 -18.95
CA HIS A 174 -3.53 8.17 -18.59
C HIS A 174 -4.48 7.52 -19.60
N LYS A 175 -3.90 6.88 -20.62
CA LYS A 175 -4.65 6.09 -21.62
C LYS A 175 -5.43 4.92 -21.03
N LYS A 176 -5.12 4.50 -19.79
CA LYS A 176 -5.87 3.48 -19.03
C LYS A 176 -7.30 3.90 -18.68
N PHE A 177 -7.67 5.18 -18.82
CA PHE A 177 -9.01 5.70 -18.59
C PHE A 177 -9.65 6.23 -19.88
N PRO A 178 -9.97 5.36 -20.87
CA PRO A 178 -10.41 5.80 -22.20
C PRO A 178 -11.71 6.61 -22.16
N LYS A 179 -12.61 6.35 -21.19
CA LYS A 179 -13.86 7.09 -21.00
C LYS A 179 -13.65 8.58 -20.70
N ASP A 180 -12.45 8.97 -20.28
CA ASP A 180 -12.15 10.37 -20.03
C ASP A 180 -12.14 11.22 -21.31
N ILE A 181 -12.08 10.59 -22.50
CA ILE A 181 -12.21 11.27 -23.79
C ILE A 181 -13.65 11.78 -24.07
N GLU A 182 -14.64 11.26 -23.34
CA GLU A 182 -16.05 11.65 -23.48
C GLU A 182 -16.43 12.78 -22.52
N LEU A 183 -15.48 13.30 -21.74
CA LEU A 183 -15.74 14.38 -20.79
C LEU A 183 -15.95 15.72 -21.51
N HIS A 184 -16.79 16.56 -20.90
CA HIS A 184 -17.02 17.94 -21.29
C HIS A 184 -16.73 18.85 -20.10
N LEU A 185 -15.97 19.93 -20.31
CA LEU A 185 -15.52 20.83 -19.24
C LEU A 185 -16.71 21.42 -18.45
N THR A 186 -17.75 21.87 -19.15
CA THR A 186 -18.94 22.49 -18.55
C THR A 186 -19.77 21.53 -17.68
N HIS A 187 -19.72 20.22 -17.95
CA HIS A 187 -20.50 19.22 -17.23
C HIS A 187 -19.85 18.73 -15.93
N LEU A 188 -18.63 19.20 -15.61
CA LEU A 188 -17.92 18.82 -14.39
C LEU A 188 -18.34 19.64 -13.16
N HIS A 189 -19.09 20.73 -13.35
CA HIS A 189 -19.66 21.50 -12.24
C HIS A 189 -20.77 20.71 -11.54
N ARG A 190 -20.69 20.62 -10.21
CA ARG A 190 -21.74 20.01 -9.38
C ARG A 190 -22.32 21.02 -8.42
N GLN A 191 -23.61 21.29 -8.55
CA GLN A 191 -24.33 22.10 -7.56
C GLN A 191 -24.66 21.24 -6.33
N LEU A 192 -24.36 21.78 -5.14
CA LEU A 192 -24.78 21.23 -3.86
C LEU A 192 -25.72 22.24 -3.20
N MET A 193 -26.95 21.84 -2.93
CA MET A 193 -27.93 22.65 -2.20
C MET A 193 -28.45 21.86 -0.98
N PRO A 194 -27.67 21.77 0.11
CA PRO A 194 -28.11 21.08 1.30
C PRO A 194 -29.22 21.88 2.00
N ASP A 195 -30.35 21.23 2.29
CA ASP A 195 -31.47 21.84 3.00
C ASP A 195 -31.36 21.59 4.51
N LYS A 196 -31.47 22.66 5.30
CA LYS A 196 -31.46 22.60 6.77
C LYS A 196 -32.66 21.80 7.28
N ALA A 197 -33.85 21.96 6.69
CA ALA A 197 -35.04 21.26 7.16
C ALA A 197 -34.91 19.74 6.96
N ASP A 198 -34.42 19.32 5.80
CA ASP A 198 -34.10 17.91 5.53
C ASP A 198 -33.03 17.36 6.48
N PHE A 199 -31.97 18.15 6.75
CA PHE A 199 -30.92 17.76 7.69
C PHE A 199 -31.47 17.51 9.11
N LEU A 200 -32.29 18.43 9.64
CA LEU A 200 -32.85 18.30 10.99
C LEU A 200 -33.76 17.07 11.11
N LYS A 201 -34.46 16.72 10.03
CA LYS A 201 -35.35 15.55 9.96
C LYS A 201 -34.58 14.23 9.87
N ASN A 202 -33.64 14.14 8.94
CA ASN A 202 -33.00 12.87 8.57
C ASN A 202 -31.65 12.62 9.27
N ARG A 203 -31.05 13.68 9.82
CA ARG A 203 -29.76 13.67 10.52
C ARG A 203 -28.67 12.89 9.77
N PRO A 204 -28.47 13.17 8.47
CA PRO A 204 -27.44 12.48 7.71
C PRO A 204 -26.05 12.81 8.27
N ALA A 205 -25.10 11.89 8.09
CA ALA A 205 -23.70 12.14 8.42
C ALA A 205 -23.14 13.34 7.61
N PRO A 206 -22.16 14.09 8.13
CA PRO A 206 -21.60 15.28 7.47
C PRO A 206 -21.18 15.04 6.02
N GLU A 207 -20.60 13.88 5.72
CA GLU A 207 -20.11 13.49 4.38
C GLU A 207 -21.25 13.29 3.38
N LYS A 208 -22.48 13.07 3.84
CA LYS A 208 -23.67 13.02 2.97
C LYS A 208 -24.22 14.40 2.69
N VAL A 209 -24.10 15.33 3.63
CA VAL A 209 -24.49 16.74 3.46
C VAL A 209 -23.56 17.41 2.46
N TYR A 210 -22.25 17.23 2.67
CA TYR A 210 -21.21 17.71 1.78
C TYR A 210 -20.32 16.54 1.36
N PRO A 211 -20.56 15.92 0.19
CA PRO A 211 -19.71 14.85 -0.34
C PRO A 211 -18.26 15.28 -0.61
N THR A 212 -18.02 16.59 -0.68
CA THR A 212 -16.69 17.20 -0.78
C THR A 212 -15.95 17.23 0.55
N PHE A 213 -16.63 16.99 1.67
CA PHE A 213 -15.95 16.80 2.95
C PHE A 213 -15.17 15.50 2.86
N GLY A 214 -13.84 15.62 2.98
CA GLY A 214 -12.97 14.47 3.14
C GLY A 214 -13.13 13.88 4.53
N ASP A 215 -12.15 13.10 4.95
CA ASP A 215 -12.10 12.55 6.30
C ASP A 215 -11.70 13.59 7.36
N LEU A 216 -10.80 14.52 7.04
CA LEU A 216 -10.32 15.54 7.99
C LEU A 216 -11.43 16.43 8.58
N PRO A 217 -12.39 16.98 7.81
CA PRO A 217 -13.51 17.73 8.38
C PRO A 217 -14.36 16.90 9.35
N GLY A 218 -14.59 15.62 9.05
CA GLY A 218 -15.34 14.72 9.93
C GLY A 218 -14.62 14.48 11.26
N LEU A 219 -13.30 14.31 11.24
CA LEU A 219 -12.49 14.18 12.46
C LEU A 219 -12.47 15.49 13.27
N TYR A 220 -12.37 16.63 12.59
CA TYR A 220 -12.41 17.94 13.24
C TYR A 220 -13.77 18.18 13.94
N LEU A 221 -14.88 17.84 13.28
CA LEU A 221 -16.22 17.90 13.85
C LEU A 221 -16.33 17.04 15.12
N LYS A 222 -15.80 15.81 15.11
CA LYS A 222 -15.78 14.95 16.29
C LYS A 222 -15.02 15.57 17.47
N ASN A 223 -13.85 16.17 17.22
CA ASN A 223 -13.08 16.88 18.25
C ASN A 223 -13.83 18.10 18.81
N LYS A 224 -14.70 18.72 18.02
CA LYS A 224 -15.60 19.82 18.44
C LYS A 224 -16.86 19.34 19.17
N GLY A 225 -16.99 18.05 19.47
CA GLY A 225 -18.13 17.49 20.20
C GLY A 225 -19.37 17.24 19.34
N TYR A 226 -19.21 17.12 18.02
CA TYR A 226 -20.32 16.91 17.08
C TYR A 226 -21.24 15.75 17.48
N ASP A 227 -20.68 14.61 17.91
CA ASP A 227 -21.49 13.41 18.20
C ASP A 227 -22.50 13.64 19.34
N ALA A 228 -22.11 14.41 20.36
CA ALA A 228 -22.91 14.72 21.55
C ALA A 228 -23.85 15.93 21.37
N ALA A 229 -23.67 16.72 20.30
CA ALA A 229 -24.44 17.93 20.06
C ALA A 229 -25.89 17.67 19.61
N THR A 230 -26.78 18.64 19.85
CA THR A 230 -28.17 18.65 19.35
C THR A 230 -28.22 18.74 17.82
N SER A 231 -29.38 18.51 17.20
CA SER A 231 -29.48 18.52 15.73
C SER A 231 -29.21 19.91 15.16
N GLU A 232 -29.66 20.95 15.87
CA GLU A 232 -29.46 22.35 15.55
C GLU A 232 -27.96 22.72 15.65
N GLN A 233 -27.33 22.35 16.76
CA GLN A 233 -25.89 22.57 16.97
C GLN A 233 -25.03 21.78 15.96
N LYS A 234 -25.43 20.55 15.60
CA LYS A 234 -24.75 19.76 14.56
C LYS A 234 -24.76 20.49 13.22
N TRP A 235 -25.87 21.10 12.85
CA TRP A 235 -25.96 21.91 11.64
C TRP A 235 -25.03 23.13 11.71
N GLU A 236 -25.06 23.85 12.83
CA GLU A 236 -24.19 25.02 13.05
C GLU A 236 -22.70 24.65 12.94
N LEU A 237 -22.27 23.56 13.60
CA LEU A 237 -20.90 23.05 13.51
C LEU A 237 -20.50 22.70 12.06
N ILE A 238 -21.38 22.06 11.29
CA ILE A 238 -21.12 21.76 9.87
C ILE A 238 -20.92 23.05 9.07
N GLN A 239 -21.75 24.06 9.29
CA GLN A 239 -21.64 25.34 8.58
C GLN A 239 -20.39 26.11 9.00
N GLU A 240 -20.01 26.11 10.29
CA GLU A 240 -18.76 26.69 10.78
C GLU A 240 -17.56 26.04 10.08
N VAL A 241 -17.51 24.70 10.05
CA VAL A 241 -16.43 23.97 9.37
C VAL A 241 -16.40 24.27 7.88
N LYS A 242 -17.56 24.33 7.21
CA LYS A 242 -17.62 24.74 5.79
C LYS A 242 -17.00 26.12 5.59
N ILE A 243 -17.37 27.10 6.41
CA ILE A 243 -16.85 28.47 6.32
C ILE A 243 -15.33 28.48 6.52
N SER A 244 -14.81 27.72 7.50
CA SER A 244 -13.38 27.59 7.73
C SER A 244 -12.64 26.92 6.57
N LEU A 245 -13.25 25.93 5.90
CA LEU A 245 -12.66 25.31 4.71
C LEU A 245 -12.69 26.24 3.49
N GLU A 246 -13.72 27.08 3.39
CA GLU A 246 -13.87 28.06 2.31
C GLU A 246 -12.96 29.27 2.48
N ASN A 247 -12.64 29.64 3.72
CA ASN A 247 -11.77 30.75 4.11
C ASN A 247 -10.80 30.29 5.21
N PRO A 248 -9.81 29.46 4.87
CA PRO A 248 -8.87 28.94 5.87
C PRO A 248 -7.98 30.05 6.40
N SER A 249 -7.73 30.05 7.70
CA SER A 249 -6.78 30.98 8.34
C SER A 249 -5.34 30.66 7.96
N ALA A 250 -5.04 29.38 7.73
CA ALA A 250 -3.73 28.90 7.30
C ALA A 250 -3.80 27.47 6.74
N TYR A 251 -2.69 27.00 6.18
CA TYR A 251 -2.49 25.64 5.70
C TYR A 251 -1.57 24.88 6.65
N TYR A 252 -2.01 23.74 7.16
CA TYR A 252 -1.32 23.00 8.21
C TYR A 252 -0.73 21.70 7.67
N LEU A 253 0.55 21.48 7.93
CA LEU A 253 1.17 20.16 7.83
C LEU A 253 1.03 19.48 9.19
N VAL A 254 0.28 18.38 9.24
CA VAL A 254 -0.09 17.71 10.49
C VAL A 254 0.33 16.26 10.48
N LYS A 255 0.66 15.72 11.65
CA LYS A 255 0.83 14.29 11.89
C LYS A 255 -0.44 13.77 12.56
N LEU A 256 -1.12 12.85 11.89
CA LEU A 256 -2.36 12.26 12.38
C LEU A 256 -2.36 10.76 12.12
N ASN A 257 -2.54 9.95 13.18
CA ASN A 257 -2.45 8.49 13.11
C ASN A 257 -1.14 8.02 12.44
N ASN A 258 -0.02 8.62 12.85
CA ASN A 258 1.31 8.44 12.25
C ASN A 258 1.44 8.76 10.76
N GLN A 259 0.45 9.40 10.13
CA GLN A 259 0.52 9.82 8.73
C GLN A 259 0.70 11.34 8.61
N THR A 260 1.63 11.76 7.76
CA THR A 260 1.73 13.16 7.34
C THR A 260 0.57 13.55 6.44
N ARG A 261 -0.12 14.65 6.78
CA ARG A 261 -1.29 15.14 6.03
C ARG A 261 -1.26 16.66 5.88
N LEU A 262 -1.80 17.13 4.76
CA LEU A 262 -2.08 18.55 4.54
C LEU A 262 -3.54 18.85 4.91
N SER A 263 -3.74 19.84 5.76
CA SER A 263 -5.04 20.20 6.31
C SER A 263 -5.32 21.71 6.20
N LEU A 264 -6.59 22.06 6.00
CA LEU A 264 -7.10 23.44 6.10
C LEU A 264 -7.62 23.77 7.52
N LEU A 265 -7.68 22.76 8.39
CA LEU A 265 -8.18 22.87 9.76
C LEU A 265 -7.05 22.51 10.73
N PRO A 266 -6.94 23.19 11.89
CA PRO A 266 -5.93 22.87 12.90
C PRO A 266 -6.32 21.58 13.64
N LEU A 267 -5.80 20.43 13.19
CA LEU A 267 -6.11 19.13 13.78
C LEU A 267 -4.87 18.22 13.85
N GLY A 268 -4.86 17.32 14.84
CA GLY A 268 -3.70 16.45 15.09
C GLY A 268 -2.51 17.25 15.63
N ASP A 269 -1.31 16.69 15.45
CA ASP A 269 -0.05 17.32 15.84
C ASP A 269 0.45 18.20 14.69
N ILE A 270 0.34 19.53 14.86
CA ILE A 270 0.70 20.52 13.85
C ILE A 270 2.24 20.65 13.83
N LYS A 271 2.85 20.29 12.69
CA LYS A 271 4.29 20.40 12.47
C LYS A 271 4.68 21.75 11.89
N ASN A 272 3.94 22.18 10.87
CA ASN A 272 4.20 23.44 10.18
C ASN A 272 2.88 24.11 9.81
N GLN A 273 2.93 25.44 9.67
CA GLN A 273 1.85 26.28 9.21
C GLN A 273 2.35 27.16 8.05
N PHE A 274 1.52 27.37 7.05
CA PHE A 274 1.82 28.17 5.87
C PHE A 274 0.68 29.12 5.53
N ASP A 275 1.01 30.19 4.82
CA ASP A 275 0.04 31.19 4.35
C ASP A 275 -0.28 31.05 2.85
N SER A 276 0.42 30.15 2.14
CA SER A 276 0.22 29.88 0.71
C SER A 276 -0.02 28.39 0.46
N PRO A 277 -1.05 28.02 -0.35
CA PRO A 277 -1.31 26.63 -0.70
C PRO A 277 -0.19 26.03 -1.57
N VAL A 278 0.49 26.85 -2.38
CA VAL A 278 1.63 26.44 -3.20
C VAL A 278 2.82 26.06 -2.31
N MET A 279 3.13 26.89 -1.31
CA MET A 279 4.18 26.60 -0.33
C MET A 279 3.84 25.38 0.53
N ALA A 280 2.57 25.25 0.93
CA ALA A 280 2.13 24.09 1.69
C ALA A 280 2.31 22.78 0.91
N LEU A 281 1.97 22.75 -0.39
CA LEU A 281 2.22 21.58 -1.24
C LEU A 281 3.71 21.32 -1.50
N LYS A 282 4.50 22.38 -1.62
CA LYS A 282 5.94 22.28 -1.82
C LYS A 282 6.63 21.57 -0.64
N GLU A 283 6.20 21.81 0.59
CA GLU A 283 6.72 21.10 1.77
C GLU A 283 6.03 19.75 2.02
N PHE A 284 4.71 19.67 1.79
CA PHE A 284 3.94 18.46 2.04
C PHE A 284 4.36 17.29 1.14
N VAL A 285 4.51 17.51 -0.18
CA VAL A 285 4.75 16.41 -1.12
C VAL A 285 6.07 15.67 -0.84
N PRO A 286 7.22 16.35 -0.67
CA PRO A 286 8.47 15.67 -0.30
C PRO A 286 8.38 14.95 1.04
N ALA A 287 7.77 15.57 2.06
CA ALA A 287 7.60 14.95 3.37
C ALA A 287 6.75 13.67 3.30
N TYR A 288 5.63 13.73 2.58
CA TYR A 288 4.75 12.58 2.36
C TYR A 288 5.46 11.46 1.59
N LEU A 289 6.17 11.78 0.50
CA LEU A 289 6.86 10.78 -0.31
C LEU A 289 8.01 10.12 0.46
N ALA A 290 8.74 10.87 1.28
CA ALA A 290 9.80 10.32 2.13
C ALA A 290 9.25 9.33 3.16
N GLU A 291 8.14 9.68 3.81
CA GLU A 291 7.45 8.83 4.79
C GLU A 291 6.84 7.59 4.13
N ALA A 292 6.09 7.75 3.04
CA ALA A 292 5.49 6.63 2.31
C ALA A 292 6.56 5.68 1.74
N GLY A 293 7.69 6.23 1.29
CA GLY A 293 8.85 5.45 0.85
C GLY A 293 9.45 4.64 2.00
N PHE A 294 9.60 5.27 3.17
CA PHE A 294 10.08 4.60 4.39
C PHE A 294 9.17 3.45 4.79
N GLU A 295 7.86 3.70 4.96
CA GLU A 295 6.90 2.67 5.36
C GLU A 295 6.88 1.48 4.40
N ARG A 296 6.94 1.75 3.09
CA ARG A 296 6.97 0.71 2.06
C ARG A 296 8.23 -0.15 2.17
N ASN A 297 9.39 0.49 2.24
CA ASN A 297 10.67 -0.20 2.33
C ASN A 297 10.75 -0.99 3.64
N TYR A 298 10.28 -0.40 4.74
CA TYR A 298 10.26 -1.02 6.07
C TYR A 298 9.43 -2.29 6.06
N LYS A 299 8.21 -2.21 5.51
CA LYS A 299 7.31 -3.34 5.39
C LYS A 299 7.91 -4.44 4.50
N GLN A 300 8.57 -4.07 3.42
CA GLN A 300 9.21 -5.03 2.53
C GLN A 300 10.38 -5.75 3.22
N ALA A 301 11.27 -5.01 3.89
CA ALA A 301 12.37 -5.57 4.68
C ALA A 301 11.85 -6.50 5.79
N SER A 302 10.88 -6.02 6.58
CA SER A 302 10.25 -6.79 7.65
C SER A 302 9.62 -8.09 7.13
N GLN A 303 8.85 -8.03 6.04
CA GLN A 303 8.23 -9.21 5.45
C GLN A 303 9.25 -10.22 4.91
N ASN A 304 10.37 -9.74 4.34
CA ASN A 304 11.42 -10.62 3.85
C ASN A 304 12.11 -11.35 5.01
N LEU A 305 12.49 -10.64 6.07
CA LEU A 305 13.09 -11.23 7.26
C LEU A 305 12.13 -12.20 7.97
N GLN A 306 10.85 -11.84 8.12
CA GLN A 306 9.84 -12.72 8.70
C GLN A 306 9.68 -14.01 7.88
N ARG A 307 9.72 -13.93 6.54
CA ARG A 307 9.67 -15.14 5.69
C ARG A 307 10.92 -16.01 5.86
N GLN A 308 12.10 -15.40 5.98
CA GLN A 308 13.34 -16.13 6.24
C GLN A 308 13.27 -16.84 7.59
N GLN A 309 12.84 -16.14 8.64
CA GLN A 309 12.67 -16.69 9.99
C GLN A 309 11.66 -17.85 9.99
N GLN A 310 10.47 -17.67 9.40
CA GLN A 310 9.44 -18.71 9.31
C GLN A 310 9.94 -19.93 8.53
N HIS A 311 10.66 -19.73 7.43
CA HIS A 311 11.23 -20.83 6.66
C HIS A 311 12.30 -21.59 7.46
N ALA A 312 13.22 -20.89 8.12
CA ALA A 312 14.23 -21.50 8.98
C ALA A 312 13.58 -22.32 10.10
N GLU A 313 12.56 -21.77 10.76
CA GLU A 313 11.82 -22.44 11.83
C GLU A 313 11.14 -23.73 11.33
N LEU A 314 10.48 -23.69 10.17
CA LEU A 314 9.86 -24.88 9.57
C LEU A 314 10.90 -25.98 9.28
N VAL A 315 12.06 -25.61 8.76
CA VAL A 315 13.15 -26.56 8.46
C VAL A 315 13.72 -27.14 9.76
N ILE A 316 13.95 -26.31 10.79
CA ILE A 316 14.39 -26.75 12.13
C ILE A 316 13.42 -27.79 12.68
N ARG A 317 12.11 -27.50 12.68
CA ARG A 317 11.08 -28.44 13.17
C ARG A 317 11.10 -29.77 12.41
N GLN A 318 11.29 -29.74 11.10
CA GLN A 318 11.37 -30.95 10.27
C GLN A 318 12.63 -31.78 10.59
N ILE A 319 13.78 -31.13 10.74
CA ILE A 319 15.04 -31.78 11.11
C ILE A 319 14.94 -32.40 12.50
N GLN A 320 14.44 -31.65 13.48
CA GLN A 320 14.23 -32.14 14.85
C GLN A 320 13.28 -33.34 14.88
N LYS A 321 12.19 -33.31 14.10
CA LYS A 321 11.28 -34.45 13.97
C LYS A 321 11.98 -35.67 13.36
N ARG A 322 12.82 -35.49 12.35
CA ARG A 322 13.60 -36.58 11.73
C ARG A 322 14.64 -37.15 12.70
N LEU A 323 15.38 -36.29 13.40
CA LEU A 323 16.35 -36.71 14.42
C LEU A 323 15.67 -37.51 15.53
N LYS A 324 14.51 -37.06 16.03
CA LYS A 324 13.73 -37.79 17.03
C LYS A 324 13.29 -39.17 16.51
N ALA A 325 12.81 -39.26 15.27
CA ALA A 325 12.46 -40.53 14.66
C ALA A 325 13.66 -41.49 14.58
N LEU A 326 14.82 -40.99 14.17
CA LEU A 326 16.07 -41.76 14.11
C LEU A 326 16.56 -42.22 15.49
N GLN A 327 16.28 -41.47 16.57
CA GLN A 327 16.60 -41.88 17.94
C GLN A 327 15.66 -42.96 18.49
N THR A 328 14.39 -42.95 18.08
CA THR A 328 13.39 -43.93 18.54
C THR A 328 13.41 -45.25 17.77
N GLU A 329 13.99 -45.29 16.57
CA GLU A 329 14.22 -46.55 15.86
C GLU A 329 15.22 -47.42 16.64
N ALA A 330 14.88 -48.69 16.88
CA ALA A 330 15.79 -49.62 17.56
C ALA A 330 17.14 -49.64 16.85
N SER A 331 18.24 -49.48 17.60
CA SER A 331 19.57 -49.36 17.02
C SER A 331 19.87 -50.54 16.10
N TYR A 332 20.13 -50.24 14.82
CA TYR A 332 20.50 -51.26 13.84
C TYR A 332 21.77 -52.01 14.26
N ALA A 333 22.70 -51.34 14.96
CA ALA A 333 23.88 -51.96 15.53
C ALA A 333 23.53 -52.97 16.63
N GLN A 334 22.76 -52.57 17.65
CA GLN A 334 22.34 -53.48 18.74
C GLN A 334 21.58 -54.69 18.18
N THR A 335 20.73 -54.46 17.18
CA THR A 335 19.98 -55.52 16.50
C THR A 335 20.91 -56.47 15.74
N ALA A 336 21.95 -55.96 15.09
CA ALA A 336 22.97 -56.78 14.44
C ALA A 336 23.78 -57.59 15.45
N ASP A 337 24.17 -56.99 16.58
CA ASP A 337 24.97 -57.63 17.63
C ASP A 337 24.22 -58.80 18.27
N VAL A 338 22.91 -58.64 18.56
CA VAL A 338 22.06 -59.72 19.09
C VAL A 338 21.93 -60.88 18.09
N ILE A 339 21.81 -60.59 16.79
CA ILE A 339 21.75 -61.62 15.74
C ILE A 339 23.09 -62.35 15.61
N MET A 340 24.21 -61.62 15.66
CA MET A 340 25.56 -62.19 15.59
C MET A 340 25.90 -63.04 16.82
N ALA A 341 25.42 -62.65 18.00
CA ALA A 341 25.62 -63.41 19.23
C ALA A 341 24.81 -64.72 19.28
N ASN A 342 23.72 -64.81 18.50
CA ASN A 342 22.80 -65.94 18.50
C ASN A 342 22.77 -66.72 17.17
N LEU A 343 23.83 -66.64 16.35
CA LEU A 343 23.85 -67.25 15.01
C LEU A 343 23.44 -68.73 14.99
N THR A 344 23.88 -69.51 15.98
CA THR A 344 23.58 -70.95 16.09
C THR A 344 22.11 -71.22 16.48
N ASN A 345 21.43 -70.24 17.08
CA ASN A 345 20.06 -70.35 17.56
C ASN A 345 19.03 -69.92 16.49
N ILE A 346 19.48 -69.45 15.32
CA ILE A 346 18.61 -68.99 14.24
C ILE A 346 18.43 -70.12 13.21
N PRO A 347 17.20 -70.64 13.01
CA PRO A 347 16.94 -71.67 12.02
C PRO A 347 17.20 -71.18 10.59
N GLU A 348 17.59 -72.09 9.69
CA GLU A 348 17.75 -71.76 8.27
C GLU A 348 16.43 -71.23 7.68
N ARG A 349 16.52 -70.13 6.91
CA ARG A 349 15.39 -69.47 6.23
C ARG A 349 14.27 -68.98 7.16
N ALA A 350 14.54 -68.79 8.45
CA ALA A 350 13.57 -68.19 9.38
C ALA A 350 13.17 -66.76 8.93
N GLU A 351 11.88 -66.47 8.96
CA GLU A 351 11.33 -65.11 8.73
C GLU A 351 11.24 -64.31 10.03
N GLU A 352 11.18 -65.00 11.17
CA GLU A 352 11.14 -64.41 12.50
C GLU A 352 11.74 -65.37 13.53
N VAL A 353 12.40 -64.81 14.55
CA VAL A 353 13.05 -65.59 15.62
C VAL A 353 12.97 -64.83 16.95
N LEU A 354 12.67 -65.56 18.04
CA LEU A 354 12.77 -65.04 19.41
C LEU A 354 14.22 -65.19 19.86
N LEU A 355 14.87 -64.07 20.17
CA LEU A 355 16.25 -64.05 20.67
C LEU A 355 16.32 -63.25 21.97
N TYR A 356 17.22 -63.65 22.84
CA TYR A 356 17.55 -62.91 24.05
C TYR A 356 18.32 -61.63 23.70
N ASP A 357 17.71 -60.48 23.96
CA ASP A 357 18.31 -59.15 23.77
C ASP A 357 19.07 -58.76 25.05
N PHE A 358 20.37 -58.99 25.04
CA PHE A 358 21.25 -58.72 26.18
C PHE A 358 21.39 -57.22 26.51
N TYR A 359 20.91 -56.30 25.67
CA TYR A 359 20.86 -54.87 26.00
C TYR A 359 19.63 -54.49 26.82
N GLN A 360 18.54 -55.25 26.69
CA GLN A 360 17.26 -54.98 27.35
C GLN A 360 16.87 -56.06 28.35
N ASP A 361 17.75 -57.04 28.58
CA ASP A 361 17.57 -58.19 29.48
C ASP A 361 16.21 -58.89 29.29
N LYS A 362 15.82 -59.09 28.03
CA LYS A 362 14.52 -59.70 27.69
C LYS A 362 14.56 -60.42 26.35
N GLU A 363 13.68 -61.41 26.18
CA GLU A 363 13.46 -62.00 24.86
C GLU A 363 12.68 -61.05 23.96
N ARG A 364 13.15 -60.88 22.73
CA ARG A 364 12.56 -60.00 21.72
C ARG A 364 12.41 -60.77 20.42
N LEU A 365 11.29 -60.54 19.72
CA LEU A 365 11.05 -61.08 18.40
C LEU A 365 11.80 -60.25 17.35
N PHE A 366 12.65 -60.89 16.55
CA PHE A 366 13.41 -60.28 15.46
C PHE A 366 12.87 -60.76 14.11
N LYS A 367 12.52 -59.82 13.23
CA LYS A 367 12.11 -60.12 11.85
C LYS A 367 13.33 -60.22 10.95
N LEU A 368 13.47 -61.34 10.26
CA LEU A 368 14.56 -61.70 9.35
C LEU A 368 14.07 -61.71 7.89
N LYS A 369 14.97 -61.96 6.95
CA LYS A 369 14.62 -62.23 5.55
C LYS A 369 15.01 -63.67 5.22
N ALA A 370 14.03 -64.51 4.87
CA ALA A 370 14.26 -65.90 4.50
C ALA A 370 15.26 -66.09 3.33
N THR A 371 15.44 -65.07 2.49
CA THR A 371 16.33 -65.08 1.32
C THR A 371 17.81 -64.76 1.65
N GLU A 372 18.12 -64.31 2.87
CA GLU A 372 19.48 -63.89 3.27
C GLU A 372 19.95 -64.73 4.46
N THR A 373 21.27 -65.00 4.54
CA THR A 373 21.85 -65.65 5.71
C THR A 373 21.86 -64.66 6.91
N PRO A 374 21.76 -65.15 8.15
CA PRO A 374 21.80 -64.29 9.35
C PRO A 374 23.04 -63.38 9.40
N GLN A 375 24.20 -63.87 8.94
CA GLN A 375 25.44 -63.09 8.86
C GLN A 375 25.33 -61.95 7.84
N ARG A 376 24.78 -62.22 6.65
CA ARG A 376 24.59 -61.20 5.60
C ARG A 376 23.52 -60.17 6.00
N PHE A 377 22.49 -60.62 6.74
CA PHE A 377 21.49 -59.75 7.34
C PHE A 377 22.11 -58.80 8.38
N ALA A 378 22.95 -59.31 9.28
CA ALA A 378 23.70 -58.50 10.24
C ALA A 378 24.66 -57.52 9.56
N GLU A 379 25.39 -57.93 8.52
CA GLU A 379 26.25 -57.03 7.73
C GLU A 379 25.46 -55.85 7.12
N ARG A 380 24.26 -56.12 6.59
CA ARG A 380 23.35 -55.10 6.06
C ARG A 380 22.88 -54.14 7.16
N LEU A 381 22.60 -54.65 8.36
CA LEU A 381 22.24 -53.83 9.52
C LEU A 381 23.41 -52.93 9.98
N TYR A 382 24.64 -53.43 10.01
CA TYR A 382 25.82 -52.60 10.28
C TYR A 382 26.00 -51.49 9.24
N LYS A 383 25.84 -51.79 7.94
CA LYS A 383 25.86 -50.77 6.87
C LYS A 383 24.78 -49.71 7.08
N LYS A 384 23.56 -50.12 7.43
CA LYS A 384 22.46 -49.20 7.77
C LYS A 384 22.78 -48.34 8.99
N SER A 385 23.33 -48.92 10.05
CA SER A 385 23.74 -48.19 11.26
C SER A 385 24.80 -47.13 10.96
N LYS A 386 25.79 -47.45 10.12
CA LYS A 386 26.81 -46.48 9.69
C LYS A 386 26.20 -45.34 8.88
N ASN A 387 25.32 -45.65 7.93
CA ASN A 387 24.60 -44.63 7.15
C ASN A 387 23.70 -43.75 8.02
N GLN A 388 23.04 -44.34 9.03
CA GLN A 388 22.23 -43.61 10.00
C GLN A 388 23.07 -42.63 10.82
N GLN A 389 24.27 -43.02 11.29
CA GLN A 389 25.18 -42.10 12.00
C GLN A 389 25.61 -40.93 11.11
N ILE A 390 25.89 -41.19 9.83
CA ILE A 390 26.23 -40.14 8.85
C ILE A 390 25.02 -39.19 8.64
N GLU A 391 23.81 -39.75 8.48
CA GLU A 391 22.58 -38.96 8.35
C GLU A 391 22.34 -38.08 9.59
N VAL A 392 22.51 -38.62 10.80
CA VAL A 392 22.38 -37.88 12.06
C VAL A 392 23.37 -36.73 12.12
N HIS A 393 24.64 -36.96 11.80
CA HIS A 393 25.67 -35.92 11.79
C HIS A 393 25.32 -34.79 10.81
N GLN A 394 24.94 -35.13 9.57
CA GLN A 394 24.55 -34.14 8.56
C GLN A 394 23.31 -33.36 8.97
N LEU A 395 22.33 -34.02 9.59
CA LEU A 395 21.13 -33.37 10.11
C LEU A 395 21.47 -32.42 11.28
N GLN A 396 22.40 -32.78 12.15
CA GLN A 396 22.86 -31.92 13.25
C GLN A 396 23.62 -30.68 12.74
N GLU A 397 24.51 -30.84 11.77
CA GLU A 397 25.20 -29.71 11.14
C GLU A 397 24.21 -28.76 10.46
N ARG A 398 23.26 -29.32 9.71
CA ARG A 398 22.21 -28.54 9.05
C ARG A 398 21.26 -27.88 10.06
N LEU A 399 20.98 -28.53 11.19
CA LEU A 399 20.19 -27.96 12.29
C LEU A 399 20.89 -26.72 12.83
N LYS A 400 22.18 -26.84 13.17
CA LYS A 400 22.99 -25.73 13.69
C LYS A 400 22.99 -24.54 12.73
N GLN A 401 23.26 -24.77 11.44
CA GLN A 401 23.23 -23.72 10.42
C GLN A 401 21.86 -23.03 10.35
N LYS A 402 20.77 -23.79 10.43
CA LYS A 402 19.42 -23.22 10.38
C LYS A 402 19.03 -22.48 11.65
N GLU A 403 19.51 -22.91 12.81
CA GLU A 403 19.35 -22.20 14.08
C GLU A 403 20.12 -20.87 14.07
N GLU A 404 21.33 -20.84 13.50
CA GLU A 404 22.09 -19.60 13.27
C GLU A 404 21.34 -18.64 12.33
N GLU A 405 20.86 -19.11 11.18
CA GLU A 405 20.06 -18.30 10.26
C GLU A 405 18.78 -17.74 10.91
N TYR A 406 18.10 -18.54 11.75
CA TYR A 406 16.91 -18.10 12.49
C TYR A 406 17.26 -16.97 13.47
N LEU A 407 18.35 -17.13 14.23
CA LEU A 407 18.79 -16.14 15.21
C LEU A 407 19.23 -14.84 14.55
N GLU A 408 19.97 -14.93 13.43
CA GLU A 408 20.35 -13.76 12.64
C GLU A 408 19.12 -12.98 12.15
N ALA A 409 18.12 -13.68 11.58
CA ALA A 409 16.88 -13.05 11.15
C ALA A 409 16.10 -12.41 12.32
N GLU A 410 16.12 -13.02 13.51
CA GLU A 410 15.50 -12.48 14.71
C GLU A 410 16.20 -11.21 15.20
N ILE A 411 17.54 -11.19 15.24
CA ILE A 411 18.34 -10.01 15.58
C ILE A 411 18.05 -8.87 14.59
N LEU A 412 18.07 -9.15 13.29
CA LEU A 412 17.77 -8.14 12.27
C LEU A 412 16.35 -7.60 12.38
N LEU A 413 15.36 -8.42 12.75
CA LEU A 413 14.00 -7.95 13.02
C LEU A 413 13.92 -7.03 14.24
N GLN A 414 14.68 -7.33 15.29
CA GLN A 414 14.77 -6.46 16.47
C GLN A 414 15.46 -5.14 16.15
N GLU A 415 16.57 -5.16 15.41
CA GLU A 415 17.25 -3.96 14.94
C GLU A 415 16.31 -3.11 14.07
N LEU A 416 15.62 -3.74 13.11
CA LEU A 416 14.64 -3.08 12.24
C LEU A 416 13.54 -2.39 13.06
N SER A 417 13.10 -2.95 14.20
CA SER A 417 12.08 -2.32 15.07
C SER A 417 12.50 -0.96 15.66
N THR A 418 13.81 -0.70 15.74
CA THR A 418 14.37 0.55 16.29
C THR A 418 14.62 1.63 15.24
N ILE A 419 14.56 1.28 13.96
CA ILE A 419 14.87 2.17 12.84
C ILE A 419 13.75 3.18 12.63
N GLN A 420 14.13 4.45 12.49
CA GLN A 420 13.21 5.57 12.26
C GLN A 420 13.50 6.36 10.98
N ASP A 421 14.58 6.02 10.26
CA ASP A 421 15.02 6.80 9.10
C ASP A 421 15.33 5.95 7.86
N ASN A 422 15.14 6.57 6.69
CA ASN A 422 15.36 5.93 5.40
C ASN A 422 16.82 5.56 5.10
N LYS A 423 17.81 6.18 5.76
CA LYS A 423 19.23 5.91 5.44
C LYS A 423 19.67 4.60 6.08
N THR A 424 19.35 4.41 7.36
CA THR A 424 19.64 3.18 8.09
C THR A 424 18.85 1.99 7.54
N LEU A 425 17.62 2.21 7.08
CA LEU A 425 16.80 1.17 6.47
C LEU A 425 17.39 0.54 5.20
N LYS A 426 18.21 1.27 4.41
CA LYS A 426 18.81 0.75 3.17
C LYS A 426 19.80 -0.42 3.37
N VAL A 427 20.18 -0.69 4.61
CA VAL A 427 21.08 -1.79 4.98
C VAL A 427 20.34 -3.14 5.03
N PHE A 428 19.01 -3.12 5.13
CA PHE A 428 18.11 -4.27 5.16
C PHE A 428 17.44 -4.47 3.79
#